data_AF-A0A7X9EB14-F1
#
_entry.id   AF-A0A7X9EB14-F1
#
_cell.length_a   1.000
_cell.length_b   1.000
_cell.length_c   1.000
_cell.angle_alpha   90.00
_cell.angle_beta   90.00
_cell.angle_gamma   90.00
#
_symmetry.space_group_name_H-M   'P 1'
#
loop_
_entity.id
_entity.type
_entity.pdbx_description
1 polymer ?
#
loop_
_entity_poly.entity_id
_entity_poly.type
_entity_poly.pdbx_seq_one_letter_code
_entity_poly.pdbx_strand_id
1 'polypeptide(L)'
;MMKNNRKTKFIMIMSGVILVLIIFIAVYKGTGVTVFSKTPPDIYIRAGYNKVSGKGEHSNIKGSEAKEAILGTYSWSFMNTHIESDSDHPMNFEYKKSNIIYVEPGQKLTINTQKTKLSRKYNFTEQYISILKDKQEYKSEVLESKIERGNLYITVPSEPGEYVFMLVLNFKNRGTASYGFVVRAGMVYYDLAEISKYKTPYVGDHAKIGSIASLLPVPDKNFKQQYISLETSQRPYGLTIYYEAASDIEYKDEWPLTSTNGEIVSTLKMNALVAFSMIDNVDNITFAFRNSQSDGKLDRSKYESTFTFDRAEFEEQYGDLSILAENLELLQEILDGKKSAIKGLELYVWRNPDLTGNNNIYYTLLTGTDRNKTKSEVYNFNIATSELEDIKKDLSTYRSGTHLSVMHSMNIDKATMEKIGDELIDCLKNASMGIGGFDFETELDDDPPMPEFSDTEVEAARSVVEEYFRAVAAKDAEAILATMYPREHRTIDRVKSGNVQLYGDETRTLLTIDYFSQDRTRRNYRPGNLQITAESIIVFRVSFEIKYPLKDGKKVGGPWNEGVYEDWNMILIRDDENSPWLIYDQGY
;
A
#
# COMPACT_ATOMS: atom_id res chain seq x y z
N MET A 1 -78.45 -1.84 9.65
CA MET A 1 -77.63 -0.61 9.62
C MET A 1 -77.10 -0.31 11.02
N MET A 2 -75.90 -0.78 11.35
CA MET A 2 -75.26 -0.47 12.65
C MET A 2 -74.72 0.97 12.62
N LYS A 3 -75.25 1.83 13.50
CA LYS A 3 -74.75 3.19 13.75
C LYS A 3 -73.30 3.11 14.23
N ASN A 4 -72.37 3.43 13.34
CA ASN A 4 -70.94 3.48 13.63
C ASN A 4 -70.67 4.62 14.62
N ASN A 5 -70.55 4.27 15.91
CA ASN A 5 -70.38 5.21 17.01
C ASN A 5 -68.99 5.88 16.89
N ARG A 6 -68.91 7.20 17.12
CA ARG A 6 -67.65 7.97 17.02
C ARG A 6 -66.53 7.37 17.87
N LYS A 7 -66.87 6.69 18.97
CA LYS A 7 -65.90 5.94 19.81
C LYS A 7 -65.21 4.80 19.05
N THR A 8 -65.92 4.09 18.18
CA THR A 8 -65.38 2.95 17.41
C THR A 8 -64.40 3.40 16.32
N LYS A 9 -64.67 4.56 15.68
CA LYS A 9 -63.72 5.18 14.74
C LYS A 9 -62.45 5.67 15.45
N PHE A 10 -62.59 6.26 16.64
CA PHE A 10 -61.44 6.72 17.42
C PHE A 10 -60.55 5.55 17.87
N ILE A 11 -61.15 4.44 18.31
CA ILE A 11 -60.42 3.21 18.68
C ILE A 11 -59.69 2.63 17.47
N MET A 12 -60.32 2.55 16.30
CA MET A 12 -59.64 2.07 15.08
C MET A 12 -58.46 2.94 14.66
N ILE A 13 -58.59 4.28 14.75
CA ILE A 13 -57.49 5.20 14.42
C ILE A 13 -56.34 5.05 15.43
N MET A 14 -56.65 4.98 16.73
CA MET A 14 -55.64 4.79 17.77
C MET A 14 -54.94 3.43 17.67
N SER A 15 -55.67 2.36 17.33
CA SER A 15 -55.06 1.04 17.08
C SER A 15 -54.14 1.06 15.86
N GLY A 16 -54.50 1.79 14.79
CA GLY A 16 -53.63 1.99 13.62
C GLY A 16 -52.36 2.77 13.97
N VAL A 17 -52.47 3.84 14.75
CA VAL A 17 -51.33 4.65 15.20
C VAL A 17 -50.42 3.84 16.13
N ILE A 18 -50.98 3.06 17.06
CA ILE A 18 -50.22 2.19 17.96
C ILE A 18 -49.50 1.09 17.17
N LEU A 19 -50.14 0.50 16.15
CA LEU A 19 -49.50 -0.48 15.28
C LEU A 19 -48.31 0.13 14.53
N VAL A 20 -48.47 1.33 13.97
CA VAL A 20 -47.38 2.06 13.30
C VAL A 20 -46.27 2.41 14.29
N LEU A 21 -46.61 2.81 15.51
CA LEU A 21 -45.63 3.08 16.57
C LEU A 21 -44.90 1.81 17.03
N ILE A 22 -45.57 0.67 17.14
CA ILE A 22 -44.96 -0.62 17.46
C ILE A 22 -44.03 -1.06 16.31
N ILE A 23 -44.42 -0.85 15.05
CA ILE A 23 -43.56 -1.09 13.88
C ILE A 23 -42.34 -0.16 13.93
N PHE A 24 -42.51 1.13 14.22
CA PHE A 24 -41.41 2.08 14.37
C PHE A 24 -40.49 1.74 15.56
N ILE A 25 -41.05 1.32 16.69
CA ILE A 25 -40.30 0.88 17.87
C ILE A 25 -39.56 -0.44 17.57
N ALA A 26 -40.15 -1.36 16.80
CA ALA A 26 -39.51 -2.60 16.36
C ALA A 26 -38.37 -2.33 15.37
N VAL A 27 -38.54 -1.36 14.46
CA VAL A 27 -37.49 -0.86 13.55
C VAL A 27 -36.36 -0.18 14.33
N TYR A 28 -36.70 0.63 15.33
CA TYR A 28 -35.73 1.35 16.18
C TYR A 28 -35.02 0.43 17.20
N LYS A 29 -35.67 -0.64 17.66
CA LYS A 29 -35.11 -1.63 18.61
C LYS A 29 -34.46 -2.85 17.94
N GLY A 30 -34.30 -2.85 16.62
CA GLY A 30 -33.48 -3.85 15.93
C GLY A 30 -34.11 -5.24 15.80
N THR A 31 -35.44 -5.36 15.86
CA THR A 31 -36.14 -6.59 15.46
C THR A 31 -36.59 -6.46 14.00
N GLY A 32 -35.70 -6.83 13.08
CA GLY A 32 -36.07 -7.53 11.85
C GLY A 32 -36.81 -6.77 10.75
N VAL A 33 -36.39 -5.56 10.37
CA VAL A 33 -36.47 -5.13 8.96
C VAL A 33 -35.05 -4.97 8.46
N THR A 34 -34.53 -6.07 7.93
CA THR A 34 -33.18 -6.17 7.39
C THR A 34 -33.05 -5.31 6.13
N VAL A 35 -32.49 -4.11 6.27
CA VAL A 35 -31.78 -3.49 5.16
C VAL A 35 -30.55 -4.38 4.92
N PHE A 36 -30.60 -5.19 3.88
CA PHE A 36 -29.51 -6.06 3.46
C PHE A 36 -28.53 -5.21 2.61
N SER A 37 -27.22 -5.44 2.73
CA SER A 37 -26.21 -4.84 1.83
C SER A 37 -25.86 -5.83 0.72
N LYS A 38 -25.66 -5.33 -0.49
CA LYS A 38 -25.18 -6.10 -1.64
C LYS A 38 -23.70 -6.51 -1.51
N THR A 39 -22.96 -5.87 -0.61
CA THR A 39 -21.54 -6.15 -0.34
C THR A 39 -21.34 -6.74 1.07
N PRO A 40 -20.25 -7.49 1.28
CA PRO A 40 -19.77 -7.86 2.61
C PRO A 40 -19.55 -6.63 3.52
N PRO A 41 -19.61 -6.81 4.86
CA PRO A 41 -19.38 -5.71 5.79
C PRO A 41 -17.89 -5.37 5.92
N ASP A 42 -17.58 -4.08 6.11
CA ASP A 42 -16.21 -3.67 6.43
C ASP A 42 -15.71 -4.34 7.72
N ILE A 43 -14.41 -4.55 7.77
CA ILE A 43 -13.72 -5.15 8.91
C ILE A 43 -12.82 -4.11 9.57
N TYR A 44 -12.92 -4.04 10.90
CA TYR A 44 -12.20 -3.10 11.73
C TYR A 44 -11.22 -3.81 12.65
N ILE A 45 -9.97 -3.35 12.65
CA ILE A 45 -8.84 -3.89 13.39
C ILE A 45 -8.49 -2.94 14.53
N ARG A 46 -8.26 -3.49 15.72
CA ARG A 46 -7.82 -2.76 16.91
C ARG A 46 -6.70 -3.51 17.61
N ALA A 47 -5.72 -2.78 18.12
CA ALA A 47 -4.72 -3.33 19.01
C ALA A 47 -5.38 -3.65 20.36
N GLY A 48 -5.20 -4.86 20.87
CA GLY A 48 -5.69 -5.27 22.18
C GLY A 48 -4.95 -4.53 23.30
N TYR A 49 -5.67 -4.13 24.35
CA TYR A 49 -5.03 -3.58 25.54
C TYR A 49 -4.30 -4.70 26.30
N ASN A 50 -2.97 -4.64 26.34
CA ASN A 50 -2.24 -5.31 27.41
C ASN A 50 -2.54 -4.54 28.70
N LYS A 51 -3.43 -5.07 29.55
CA LYS A 51 -3.54 -4.61 30.93
C LYS A 51 -2.24 -5.01 31.64
N VAL A 52 -1.23 -4.15 31.57
CA VAL A 52 -0.13 -4.20 32.52
C VAL A 52 -0.73 -3.80 33.87
N SER A 53 -0.67 -4.71 34.84
CA SER A 53 -1.09 -4.47 36.21
C SER A 53 -0.13 -3.49 36.88
N GLY A 54 -0.30 -2.20 36.64
CA GLY A 54 0.50 -1.14 37.25
C GLY A 54 -0.22 0.19 37.08
N LYS A 55 -0.46 0.90 38.18
CA LYS A 55 -1.09 2.23 38.14
C LYS A 55 -0.08 3.22 37.56
N GLY A 56 -0.40 3.73 36.36
CA GLY A 56 0.14 4.98 35.84
C GLY A 56 1.34 4.80 34.92
N GLU A 57 1.09 4.51 33.64
CA GLU A 57 2.12 4.65 32.60
C GLU A 57 1.44 5.10 31.29
N HIS A 58 1.96 6.18 30.73
CA HIS A 58 1.62 6.65 29.40
C HIS A 58 2.30 5.73 28.38
N SER A 59 1.65 4.62 28.01
CA SER A 59 1.94 4.06 26.70
C SER A 59 1.44 5.07 25.66
N ASN A 60 2.34 5.60 24.84
CA ASN A 60 2.00 6.57 23.80
C ASN A 60 1.06 6.00 22.71
N ILE A 61 0.70 4.72 22.80
CA ILE A 61 -0.41 4.14 22.04
C ILE A 61 -1.72 4.49 22.77
N LYS A 62 -2.16 5.76 22.66
CA LYS A 62 -3.57 6.14 22.88
C LYS A 62 -4.42 5.08 22.20
N GLY A 63 -5.36 4.48 22.94
CA GLY A 63 -6.18 3.33 22.51
C GLY A 63 -6.44 3.33 21.01
N SER A 64 -5.77 2.42 20.29
CA SER A 64 -5.58 2.53 18.84
C SER A 64 -6.92 2.79 18.15
N GLU A 65 -7.00 3.89 17.41
CA GLU A 65 -8.09 4.14 16.49
C GLU A 65 -8.33 2.88 15.64
N ALA A 66 -9.60 2.52 15.43
CA ALA A 66 -9.91 1.35 14.63
C ALA A 66 -9.44 1.56 13.19
N LYS A 67 -8.59 0.67 12.71
CA LYS A 67 -8.14 0.62 11.31
C LYS A 67 -9.12 -0.22 10.50
N GLU A 68 -9.23 0.07 9.21
CA GLU A 68 -10.18 -0.57 8.32
C GLU A 68 -9.41 -1.49 7.36
N ALA A 69 -9.85 -2.74 7.23
CA ALA A 69 -9.29 -3.67 6.26
C ALA A 69 -9.81 -3.35 4.86
N ILE A 70 -9.01 -3.60 3.83
CA ILE A 70 -9.43 -3.50 2.44
C ILE A 70 -10.20 -4.77 2.08
N LEU A 71 -11.40 -4.63 1.54
CA LEU A 71 -12.21 -5.75 1.04
C LEU A 71 -11.63 -6.26 -0.29
N GLY A 72 -11.33 -7.55 -0.36
CA GLY A 72 -10.89 -8.23 -1.58
C GLY A 72 -12.00 -9.07 -2.22
N THR A 73 -11.58 -10.14 -2.91
CA THR A 73 -12.49 -11.11 -3.54
C THR A 73 -13.54 -11.64 -2.58
N TYR A 74 -14.79 -11.71 -3.04
CA TYR A 74 -15.88 -12.27 -2.24
C TYR A 74 -16.90 -13.03 -3.09
N SER A 75 -17.55 -13.97 -2.45
CA SER A 75 -18.66 -14.77 -2.95
C SER A 75 -19.82 -14.58 -1.97
N TRP A 76 -20.83 -13.79 -2.35
CA TRP A 76 -21.80 -13.21 -1.43
C TRP A 76 -23.25 -13.42 -1.85
N SER A 77 -24.09 -13.85 -0.92
CA SER A 77 -25.51 -14.10 -1.14
C SER A 77 -26.37 -12.95 -0.61
N PHE A 78 -27.15 -12.34 -1.50
CA PHE A 78 -28.05 -11.23 -1.22
C PHE A 78 -29.39 -11.42 -1.93
N MET A 79 -30.50 -11.47 -1.18
CA MET A 79 -31.87 -11.59 -1.73
C MET A 79 -32.00 -12.67 -2.83
N ASN A 80 -31.55 -13.91 -2.54
CA ASN A 80 -31.51 -15.06 -3.46
C ASN A 80 -30.65 -14.87 -4.72
N THR A 81 -29.84 -13.80 -4.77
CA THR A 81 -28.84 -13.57 -5.80
C THR A 81 -27.46 -13.90 -5.22
N HIS A 82 -26.67 -14.64 -5.98
CA HIS A 82 -25.25 -14.85 -5.67
C HIS A 82 -24.43 -13.78 -6.40
N ILE A 83 -23.48 -13.15 -5.71
CA ILE A 83 -22.64 -12.07 -6.21
C ILE A 83 -21.20 -12.51 -6.01
N GLU A 84 -20.46 -12.64 -7.10
CA GLU A 84 -19.01 -12.81 -7.06
C GLU A 84 -18.36 -11.49 -7.45
N SER A 85 -17.28 -11.14 -6.76
CA SER A 85 -16.43 -10.00 -7.07
C SER A 85 -15.00 -10.47 -6.99
N ASP A 86 -14.27 -10.26 -8.06
CA ASP A 86 -12.83 -10.47 -8.10
C ASP A 86 -12.12 -9.14 -7.83
N SER A 87 -11.10 -9.19 -6.99
CA SER A 87 -10.23 -8.08 -6.66
C SER A 87 -8.79 -8.60 -6.66
N ASP A 88 -7.82 -7.69 -6.67
CA ASP A 88 -6.43 -8.09 -6.55
C ASP A 88 -6.19 -8.94 -5.30
N HIS A 89 -5.17 -9.79 -5.35
CA HIS A 89 -4.75 -10.52 -4.17
C HIS A 89 -4.33 -9.50 -3.08
N PRO A 90 -4.66 -9.71 -1.78
CA PRO A 90 -4.31 -8.75 -0.72
C PRO A 90 -2.82 -8.39 -0.62
N MET A 91 -1.92 -9.21 -1.15
CA MET A 91 -0.50 -8.89 -1.28
C MET A 91 -0.21 -7.68 -2.19
N ASN A 92 -1.10 -7.41 -3.15
CA ASN A 92 -0.93 -6.40 -4.19
C ASN A 92 -1.76 -5.13 -3.92
N PHE A 93 -2.49 -5.07 -2.80
CA PHE A 93 -3.25 -3.87 -2.46
C PHE A 93 -2.34 -2.68 -2.16
N GLU A 94 -2.79 -1.50 -2.58
CA GLU A 94 -2.23 -0.22 -2.14
C GLU A 94 -2.75 0.13 -0.75
N TYR A 95 -1.98 -0.22 0.28
CA TYR A 95 -2.34 0.06 1.67
C TYR A 95 -2.08 1.51 2.06
N LYS A 96 -3.10 2.17 2.61
CA LYS A 96 -3.03 3.54 3.15
C LYS A 96 -2.95 3.55 4.67
N LYS A 97 -2.68 4.71 5.28
CA LYS A 97 -2.62 4.91 6.75
C LYS A 97 -3.87 4.39 7.50
N SER A 98 -5.03 4.32 6.84
CA SER A 98 -6.27 3.75 7.39
C SER A 98 -6.25 2.23 7.53
N ASN A 99 -5.38 1.54 6.78
CA ASN A 99 -5.27 0.08 6.70
C ASN A 99 -4.01 -0.46 7.39
N ILE A 100 -3.16 0.42 7.90
CA ILE A 100 -1.90 0.09 8.58
C ILE A 100 -2.09 0.28 10.10
N ILE A 101 -1.76 -0.74 10.88
CA ILE A 101 -1.76 -0.70 12.34
C ILE A 101 -0.36 -0.95 12.91
N TYR A 102 0.05 -0.14 13.88
CA TYR A 102 1.31 -0.30 14.62
C TYR A 102 1.02 -0.93 15.97
N VAL A 103 1.81 -1.94 16.32
CA VAL A 103 1.61 -2.77 17.51
C VAL A 103 2.94 -3.28 18.05
N GLU A 104 2.94 -3.72 19.30
CA GLU A 104 4.07 -4.46 19.86
C GLU A 104 4.11 -5.89 19.31
N PRO A 105 5.30 -6.48 19.12
CA PRO A 105 5.41 -7.89 18.76
C PRO A 105 4.71 -8.78 19.80
N GLY A 106 4.00 -9.82 19.34
CA GLY A 106 3.20 -10.69 20.22
C GLY A 106 1.89 -10.08 20.75
N GLN A 107 1.57 -8.83 20.41
CA GLN A 107 0.31 -8.21 20.84
C GLN A 107 -0.90 -8.90 20.17
N LYS A 108 -2.03 -8.96 20.86
CA LYS A 108 -3.29 -9.51 20.30
C LYS A 108 -4.07 -8.43 19.56
N LEU A 109 -4.43 -8.68 18.31
CA LEU A 109 -5.39 -7.88 17.54
C LEU A 109 -6.81 -8.31 17.85
N THR A 110 -7.74 -7.36 17.81
CA THR A 110 -9.19 -7.61 17.82
C THR A 110 -9.79 -7.16 16.50
N ILE A 111 -10.44 -8.08 15.80
CA ILE A 111 -11.04 -7.89 14.49
C ILE A 111 -12.54 -8.11 14.60
N ASN A 112 -13.33 -7.15 14.09
CA ASN A 112 -14.80 -7.24 14.10
C ASN A 112 -15.42 -6.38 12.99
N THR A 113 -16.73 -6.40 12.88
CA THR A 113 -17.51 -5.72 11.84
C THR A 113 -18.14 -4.40 12.30
N GLN A 114 -17.77 -3.92 13.49
CA GLN A 114 -18.36 -2.75 14.13
C GLN A 114 -17.35 -1.62 14.28
N LYS A 115 -17.52 -0.55 13.49
CA LYS A 115 -16.78 0.70 13.69
C LYS A 115 -17.07 1.30 15.07
N THR A 116 -18.35 1.31 15.47
CA THR A 116 -18.85 1.84 16.74
C THR A 116 -19.80 0.83 17.42
N LYS A 117 -20.09 1.01 18.71
CA LYS A 117 -21.06 0.15 19.44
C LYS A 117 -22.47 0.16 18.83
N LEU A 118 -22.81 1.21 18.09
CA LEU A 118 -24.08 1.37 17.38
C LEU A 118 -24.06 0.75 15.98
N SER A 119 -22.87 0.43 15.44
CA SER A 119 -22.72 -0.21 14.13
C SER A 119 -23.28 -1.63 14.19
N ARG A 120 -23.75 -2.14 13.06
CA ARG A 120 -24.30 -3.50 12.98
C ARG A 120 -23.19 -4.53 13.22
N LYS A 121 -23.46 -5.52 14.07
CA LYS A 121 -22.56 -6.67 14.25
C LYS A 121 -22.95 -7.80 13.31
N TYR A 122 -21.98 -8.31 12.58
CA TYR A 122 -22.10 -9.54 11.81
C TYR A 122 -21.34 -10.67 12.49
N ASN A 123 -21.94 -11.85 12.47
CA ASN A 123 -21.27 -13.07 12.90
C ASN A 123 -20.53 -13.66 11.70
N PHE A 124 -19.29 -14.09 11.92
CA PHE A 124 -18.48 -14.77 10.93
C PHE A 124 -17.65 -15.86 11.61
N THR A 125 -17.16 -16.80 10.81
CA THR A 125 -16.13 -17.75 11.19
C THR A 125 -14.88 -17.49 10.36
N GLU A 126 -13.73 -17.80 10.93
CA GLU A 126 -12.48 -17.83 10.20
C GLU A 126 -12.50 -19.04 9.26
N GLN A 127 -12.16 -18.80 7.99
CA GLN A 127 -11.94 -19.88 7.03
C GLN A 127 -10.46 -20.06 6.73
N TYR A 128 -9.74 -18.95 6.58
CA TYR A 128 -8.31 -18.95 6.33
C TYR A 128 -7.68 -17.65 6.82
N ILE A 129 -6.48 -17.75 7.39
CA ILE A 129 -5.63 -16.62 7.73
C ILE A 129 -4.26 -16.92 7.13
N SER A 130 -3.74 -15.97 6.35
CA SER A 130 -2.36 -15.98 5.89
C SER A 130 -1.68 -14.70 6.32
N ILE A 131 -0.40 -14.80 6.62
CA ILE A 131 0.45 -13.66 6.94
C ILE A 131 1.61 -13.70 5.97
N LEU A 132 1.90 -12.56 5.35
CA LEU A 132 3.05 -12.40 4.48
C LEU A 132 4.06 -11.47 5.18
N LYS A 133 5.33 -11.85 5.16
CA LYS A 133 6.47 -10.99 5.50
C LYS A 133 7.36 -10.93 4.26
N ASP A 134 7.72 -9.74 3.81
CA ASP A 134 8.56 -9.55 2.61
C ASP A 134 8.03 -10.27 1.35
N LYS A 135 6.69 -10.22 1.14
CA LYS A 135 5.96 -10.92 0.06
C LYS A 135 6.07 -12.45 0.08
N GLN A 136 6.60 -13.04 1.13
CA GLN A 136 6.64 -14.48 1.33
C GLN A 136 5.72 -14.91 2.46
N GLU A 137 5.14 -16.11 2.36
CA GLU A 137 4.29 -16.66 3.41
C GLU A 137 5.07 -16.83 4.72
N TYR A 138 4.66 -16.10 5.75
CA TYR A 138 5.23 -16.19 7.08
C TYR A 138 4.64 -17.39 7.81
N LYS A 139 5.40 -18.47 7.88
CA LYS A 139 5.02 -19.69 8.60
C LYS A 139 5.43 -19.58 10.05
N SER A 140 4.50 -19.15 10.90
CA SER A 140 4.65 -19.25 12.35
C SER A 140 4.24 -20.64 12.83
N GLU A 141 5.00 -21.25 13.73
CA GLU A 141 4.62 -22.50 14.39
C GLU A 141 3.40 -22.33 15.33
N VAL A 142 3.09 -21.09 15.76
CA VAL A 142 2.05 -20.80 16.76
C VAL A 142 1.28 -19.53 16.35
N LEU A 143 0.52 -19.59 15.26
CA LEU A 143 -0.49 -18.57 15.01
C LEU A 143 -1.75 -18.89 15.84
N GLU A 144 -1.90 -18.21 16.99
CA GLU A 144 -3.12 -18.30 17.78
C GLU A 144 -4.20 -17.36 17.21
N SER A 145 -5.22 -17.96 16.59
CA SER A 145 -6.48 -17.29 16.31
C SER A 145 -7.61 -17.84 17.18
N LYS A 146 -8.52 -16.97 17.62
CA LYS A 146 -9.70 -17.38 18.38
C LYS A 146 -10.87 -16.48 18.07
N ILE A 147 -12.03 -17.06 17.81
CA ILE A 147 -13.29 -16.31 17.76
C ILE A 147 -14.01 -16.42 19.09
N GLU A 148 -14.26 -15.27 19.72
CA GLU A 148 -15.04 -15.19 20.96
C GLU A 148 -16.02 -14.02 20.90
N ARG A 149 -17.30 -14.32 21.19
CA ARG A 149 -18.40 -13.32 21.21
C ARG A 149 -18.48 -12.49 19.91
N GLY A 150 -18.18 -13.11 18.76
CA GLY A 150 -18.24 -12.48 17.44
C GLY A 150 -17.11 -11.47 17.17
N ASN A 151 -15.99 -11.57 17.89
CA ASN A 151 -14.74 -10.92 17.55
C ASN A 151 -13.70 -12.00 17.24
N LEU A 152 -12.86 -11.76 16.25
CA LEU A 152 -11.69 -12.57 15.95
C LEU A 152 -10.48 -11.94 16.65
N TYR A 153 -9.77 -12.77 17.42
CA TYR A 153 -8.52 -12.42 18.06
C TYR A 153 -7.39 -13.10 17.33
N ILE A 154 -6.35 -12.37 16.95
CA ILE A 154 -5.15 -12.92 16.31
C ILE A 154 -3.93 -12.40 17.06
N THR A 155 -2.99 -13.27 17.41
CA THR A 155 -1.70 -12.87 17.96
C THR A 155 -0.76 -12.44 16.84
N VAL A 156 -0.19 -11.23 16.96
CA VAL A 156 0.81 -10.70 16.02
C VAL A 156 2.10 -11.49 16.18
N PRO A 157 2.86 -11.75 15.10
CA PRO A 157 4.19 -12.33 15.19
C PRO A 157 5.05 -11.66 16.27
N SER A 158 5.84 -12.47 16.98
CA SER A 158 6.75 -12.00 18.05
C SER A 158 8.01 -11.34 17.49
N GLU A 159 8.29 -11.55 16.21
CA GLU A 159 9.36 -10.85 15.51
C GLU A 159 8.90 -9.45 15.07
N PRO A 160 9.75 -8.42 15.19
CA PRO A 160 9.51 -7.14 14.55
C PRO A 160 9.45 -7.27 13.02
N GLY A 161 8.65 -6.39 12.41
CA GLY A 161 8.55 -6.30 10.95
C GLY A 161 7.21 -5.76 10.43
N GLU A 162 7.16 -5.58 9.12
CA GLU A 162 5.91 -5.30 8.39
C GLU A 162 5.31 -6.62 7.91
N TYR A 163 4.03 -6.81 8.20
CA TYR A 163 3.29 -8.02 7.89
C TYR A 163 2.00 -7.68 7.16
N VAL A 164 1.71 -8.35 6.05
CA VAL A 164 0.41 -8.27 5.38
C VAL A 164 -0.46 -9.40 5.89
N PHE A 165 -1.57 -9.06 6.54
CA PHE A 165 -2.55 -10.02 7.01
C PHE A 165 -3.65 -10.18 5.97
N MET A 166 -3.85 -11.41 5.52
CA MET A 166 -4.95 -11.81 4.67
C MET A 166 -5.92 -12.67 5.46
N LEU A 167 -7.18 -12.24 5.52
CA LEU A 167 -8.26 -12.98 6.19
C LEU A 167 -9.30 -13.41 5.17
N VAL A 168 -9.68 -14.67 5.17
CA VAL A 168 -10.91 -15.14 4.50
C VAL A 168 -11.92 -15.48 5.57
N LEU A 169 -13.02 -14.73 5.57
CA LEU A 169 -14.07 -14.85 6.58
C LEU A 169 -15.35 -15.39 5.94
N ASN A 170 -15.97 -16.36 6.62
CA ASN A 170 -17.26 -16.94 6.23
C ASN A 170 -18.39 -16.34 7.08
N PHE A 171 -19.35 -15.69 6.44
CA PHE A 171 -20.50 -15.04 7.06
C PHE A 171 -21.74 -15.94 7.09
N LYS A 172 -21.51 -17.25 7.27
CA LYS A 172 -22.53 -18.32 7.29
C LYS A 172 -23.33 -18.32 5.98
N ASN A 173 -24.64 -18.15 6.07
CA ASN A 173 -25.57 -18.21 4.94
C ASN A 173 -25.40 -17.08 3.92
N ARG A 174 -24.44 -16.16 4.14
CA ARG A 174 -24.15 -15.06 3.23
C ARG A 174 -22.94 -15.30 2.34
N GLY A 175 -22.11 -16.30 2.60
CA GLY A 175 -20.91 -16.56 1.80
C GLY A 175 -19.63 -15.99 2.42
N THR A 176 -18.60 -15.82 1.61
CA THR A 176 -17.21 -15.60 2.01
C THR A 176 -16.67 -14.30 1.46
N ALA A 177 -15.74 -13.68 2.17
CA ALA A 177 -15.04 -12.48 1.71
C ALA A 177 -13.60 -12.47 2.21
N SER A 178 -12.67 -12.04 1.36
CA SER A 178 -11.28 -11.82 1.73
C SER A 178 -11.04 -10.37 2.17
N TYR A 179 -10.08 -10.18 3.06
CA TYR A 179 -9.69 -8.87 3.59
C TYR A 179 -8.18 -8.79 3.72
N GLY A 180 -7.63 -7.62 3.40
CA GLY A 180 -6.21 -7.30 3.56
C GLY A 180 -5.98 -6.14 4.52
N PHE A 181 -4.96 -6.21 5.37
CA PHE A 181 -4.44 -5.07 6.14
C PHE A 181 -2.97 -5.28 6.50
N VAL A 182 -2.30 -4.21 6.90
CA VAL A 182 -0.87 -4.24 7.25
C VAL A 182 -0.69 -4.05 8.75
N VAL A 183 0.18 -4.87 9.33
CA VAL A 183 0.60 -4.79 10.72
C VAL A 183 2.10 -4.49 10.76
N ARG A 184 2.46 -3.42 11.43
CA ARG A 184 3.84 -3.04 11.70
C ARG A 184 4.15 -3.35 13.16
N ALA A 185 4.79 -4.49 13.39
CA ALA A 185 5.10 -5.00 14.71
C ALA A 185 6.48 -4.51 15.16
N GLY A 186 6.56 -3.87 16.32
CA GLY A 186 7.83 -3.38 16.87
C GLY A 186 8.53 -2.33 16.00
N MET A 187 7.80 -1.68 15.10
CA MET A 187 8.31 -0.61 14.25
C MET A 187 7.96 0.74 14.85
N VAL A 188 8.90 1.68 14.76
CA VAL A 188 8.72 3.06 15.24
C VAL A 188 7.63 3.76 14.41
N TYR A 189 6.67 4.39 15.09
CA TYR A 189 5.59 5.16 14.45
C TYR A 189 5.76 6.65 14.69
N TYR A 190 5.68 7.45 13.62
CA TYR A 190 5.66 8.90 13.68
C TYR A 190 4.28 9.42 13.28
N ASP A 191 3.63 10.22 14.13
CA ASP A 191 2.43 10.95 13.72
C ASP A 191 2.81 12.25 13.02
N LEU A 192 3.36 12.14 11.81
CA LEU A 192 3.87 13.27 11.04
C LEU A 192 2.82 14.37 10.82
N ALA A 193 1.54 14.00 10.72
CA ALA A 193 0.43 14.94 10.61
C ALA A 193 0.20 15.78 11.88
N GLU A 194 0.50 15.23 13.06
CA GLU A 194 0.46 15.98 14.32
C GLU A 194 1.74 16.79 14.51
N ILE A 195 2.90 16.18 14.26
CA ILE A 195 4.22 16.83 14.41
C ILE A 195 4.32 18.08 13.51
N SER A 196 3.91 17.98 12.25
CA SER A 196 3.99 19.06 11.26
C SER A 196 3.21 20.33 11.64
N LYS A 197 2.21 20.23 12.53
CA LYS A 197 1.49 21.40 13.08
C LYS A 197 2.41 22.36 13.84
N TYR A 198 3.55 21.86 14.31
CA TYR A 198 4.54 22.61 15.08
C TYR A 198 5.78 22.97 14.25
N LYS A 199 5.75 22.79 12.92
CA LYS A 199 6.84 23.21 12.02
C LYS A 199 7.23 24.67 12.28
N THR A 200 8.52 24.94 12.25
CA THR A 200 9.07 26.27 12.52
C THR A 200 10.31 26.56 11.69
N PRO A 201 10.46 27.80 11.18
CA PRO A 201 11.71 28.20 10.52
C PRO A 201 12.84 28.49 11.52
N TYR A 202 12.55 28.51 12.83
CA TYR A 202 13.48 28.97 13.86
C TYR A 202 13.48 28.08 15.10
N VAL A 203 14.66 27.55 15.46
CA VAL A 203 14.88 26.69 16.64
C VAL A 203 14.70 27.41 17.98
N GLY A 204 14.67 28.75 18.00
CA GLY A 204 14.37 29.49 19.23
C GLY A 204 12.89 29.55 19.60
N ASP A 205 11.97 29.03 18.78
CA ASP A 205 10.55 28.91 19.12
C ASP A 205 10.32 27.76 20.12
N HIS A 206 10.70 27.99 21.38
CA HIS A 206 10.73 26.94 22.40
C HIS A 206 9.40 26.22 22.60
N ALA A 207 8.26 26.89 22.34
CA ALA A 207 6.94 26.29 22.46
C ALA A 207 6.75 25.22 21.39
N LYS A 208 7.03 25.56 20.13
CA LYS A 208 6.97 24.60 19.02
C LYS A 208 8.01 23.50 19.14
N ILE A 209 9.23 23.83 19.53
CA ILE A 209 10.31 22.83 19.70
C ILE A 209 9.97 21.83 20.81
N GLY A 210 9.41 22.30 21.93
CA GLY A 210 8.91 21.43 22.99
C GLY A 210 7.80 20.49 22.51
N SER A 211 6.90 20.97 21.66
CA SER A 211 5.86 20.14 21.05
C SER A 211 6.45 19.11 20.08
N ILE A 212 7.40 19.49 19.21
CA ILE A 212 8.08 18.53 18.32
C ILE A 212 8.77 17.45 19.14
N ALA A 213 9.62 17.84 20.11
CA ALA A 213 10.39 16.91 20.93
C ALA A 213 9.51 15.93 21.73
N SER A 214 8.36 16.38 22.23
CA SER A 214 7.45 15.53 23.00
C SER A 214 6.60 14.58 22.14
N LEU A 215 6.50 14.84 20.83
CA LEU A 215 5.81 13.98 19.86
C LEU A 215 6.75 12.99 19.17
N LEU A 216 8.07 13.15 19.28
CA LEU A 216 9.02 12.18 18.77
C LEU A 216 8.92 10.86 19.57
N PRO A 217 9.00 9.70 18.89
CA PRO A 217 9.09 8.41 19.55
C PRO A 217 10.24 8.34 20.55
N VAL A 218 9.96 7.75 21.71
CA VAL A 218 11.01 7.46 22.68
C VAL A 218 11.80 6.25 22.18
N PRO A 219 13.14 6.32 22.08
CA PRO A 219 13.96 5.24 21.50
C PRO A 219 13.89 3.91 22.25
N ASP A 220 13.59 3.94 23.54
CA ASP A 220 13.44 2.78 24.40
C ASP A 220 12.45 3.11 25.52
N LYS A 221 11.52 2.18 25.79
CA LYS A 221 10.45 2.28 26.80
C LYS A 221 10.95 2.55 28.23
N ASN A 222 12.21 2.23 28.53
CA ASN A 222 12.84 2.46 29.82
C ASN A 222 13.23 3.93 30.02
N PHE A 223 13.08 4.78 29.00
CA PHE A 223 13.33 6.21 29.09
C PHE A 223 12.05 7.04 28.95
N LYS A 224 12.13 8.30 29.38
CA LYS A 224 11.13 9.33 29.12
C LYS A 224 11.84 10.62 28.73
N GLN A 225 11.28 11.37 27.79
CA GLN A 225 11.76 12.71 27.46
C GLN A 225 11.40 13.65 28.62
N GLN A 226 12.37 14.43 29.11
CA GLN A 226 12.19 15.29 30.27
C GLN A 226 12.49 16.77 29.99
N TYR A 227 13.59 17.08 29.30
CA TYR A 227 14.01 18.46 29.03
C TYR A 227 14.40 18.68 27.57
N ILE A 228 14.50 19.95 27.19
CA ILE A 228 15.16 20.42 25.97
C ILE A 228 16.12 21.58 26.30
N SER A 229 17.21 21.71 25.53
CA SER A 229 18.08 22.90 25.51
C SER A 229 18.16 23.42 24.08
N LEU A 230 18.19 24.74 23.94
CA LEU A 230 18.27 25.43 22.65
C LEU A 230 19.54 26.29 22.64
N GLU A 231 20.47 25.98 21.74
CA GLU A 231 21.65 26.80 21.49
C GLU A 231 21.36 27.78 20.34
N THR A 232 20.99 29.03 20.67
CA THR A 232 20.50 30.04 19.69
C THR A 232 21.35 31.30 19.63
N SER A 233 22.35 31.45 20.50
CA SER A 233 23.13 32.69 20.62
C SER A 233 24.08 32.93 19.43
N GLN A 234 24.59 31.85 18.83
CA GLN A 234 25.47 31.87 17.66
C GLN A 234 25.36 30.55 16.92
N ARG A 235 25.67 30.57 15.62
CA ARG A 235 25.77 29.33 14.84
C ARG A 235 27.02 28.52 15.22
N PRO A 236 26.99 27.19 15.08
CA PRO A 236 25.84 26.37 14.66
C PRO A 236 24.73 26.38 15.72
N TYR A 237 23.48 26.50 15.27
CA TYR A 237 22.32 26.44 16.13
C TYR A 237 22.02 25.00 16.55
N GLY A 238 21.74 24.80 17.84
CA GLY A 238 21.62 23.47 18.44
C GLY A 238 20.29 23.22 19.14
N LEU A 239 19.86 21.96 19.12
CA LEU A 239 18.79 21.42 19.95
C LEU A 239 19.33 20.20 20.70
N THR A 240 19.30 20.22 22.02
CA THR A 240 19.51 19.02 22.84
C THR A 240 18.20 18.52 23.43
N ILE A 241 17.86 17.25 23.21
CA ILE A 241 16.72 16.55 23.81
C ILE A 241 17.23 15.59 24.89
N TYR A 242 16.70 15.73 26.11
CA TYR A 242 17.16 14.99 27.28
C TYR A 242 16.19 13.88 27.68
N TYR A 243 16.72 12.67 27.83
CA TYR A 243 16.01 11.48 28.27
C TYR A 243 16.51 10.99 29.63
N GLU A 244 15.56 10.59 30.48
CA GLU A 244 15.81 10.08 31.83
C GLU A 244 15.14 8.70 32.01
N ALA A 245 15.57 7.92 33.00
CA ALA A 245 14.90 6.68 33.33
C ALA A 245 13.40 6.89 33.59
N ALA A 246 12.56 6.05 32.98
CA ALA A 246 11.11 6.10 33.10
C ALA A 246 10.65 5.77 34.53
N SER A 247 11.35 4.86 35.20
CA SER A 247 11.10 4.44 36.59
C SER A 247 12.27 4.75 37.52
N ASP A 248 12.05 4.57 38.81
CA ASP A 248 13.07 4.61 39.86
C ASP A 248 13.99 3.38 39.86
N ILE A 249 13.69 2.37 39.02
CA ILE A 249 14.53 1.20 38.82
C ILE A 249 15.64 1.55 37.85
N GLU A 250 16.88 1.25 38.25
CA GLU A 250 18.09 1.43 37.45
C GLU A 250 17.97 0.71 36.10
N TYR A 251 18.38 1.40 35.03
CA TYR A 251 18.40 0.84 33.68
C TYR A 251 19.22 -0.46 33.66
N LYS A 252 18.64 -1.54 33.14
CA LYS A 252 19.19 -2.89 33.29
C LYS A 252 20.16 -3.31 32.19
N ASP A 253 20.18 -2.58 31.08
CA ASP A 253 21.05 -2.88 29.95
C ASP A 253 22.39 -2.13 30.07
N GLU A 254 23.28 -2.29 29.09
CA GLU A 254 24.63 -1.71 29.13
C GLU A 254 24.61 -0.17 29.25
N TRP A 255 25.44 0.34 30.15
CA TRP A 255 25.56 1.76 30.46
C TRP A 255 27.03 2.19 30.58
N PRO A 256 27.46 3.35 30.03
CA PRO A 256 26.69 4.30 29.22
C PRO A 256 26.25 3.71 27.87
N LEU A 257 25.21 4.28 27.26
CA LEU A 257 24.81 3.89 25.92
C LEU A 257 25.96 4.21 24.95
N THR A 258 26.35 3.22 24.15
CA THR A 258 27.39 3.38 23.13
C THR A 258 26.81 3.17 21.73
N SER A 259 27.62 3.46 20.71
CA SER A 259 27.23 3.31 19.30
C SER A 259 26.90 1.88 18.87
N THR A 260 27.16 0.85 19.70
CA THR A 260 26.78 -0.55 19.42
C THR A 260 25.31 -0.84 19.69
N ASN A 261 24.57 0.09 20.32
CA ASN A 261 23.12 -0.03 20.57
C ASN A 261 22.31 0.30 19.32
N GLY A 262 22.42 -0.56 18.30
CA GLY A 262 21.95 -0.29 16.94
C GLY A 262 20.49 0.15 16.83
N GLU A 263 19.57 -0.42 17.62
CA GLU A 263 18.14 -0.07 17.57
C GLU A 263 17.85 1.33 18.14
N ILE A 264 18.46 1.67 19.28
CA ILE A 264 18.35 3.01 19.89
C ILE A 264 18.94 4.05 18.93
N VAL A 265 20.15 3.81 18.44
CA VAL A 265 20.84 4.74 17.53
C VAL A 265 20.07 4.90 16.21
N SER A 266 19.50 3.83 15.67
CA SER A 266 18.65 3.89 14.47
C SER A 266 17.42 4.78 14.71
N THR A 267 16.73 4.59 15.84
CA THR A 267 15.57 5.41 16.20
C THR A 267 15.96 6.87 16.40
N LEU A 268 17.11 7.14 17.04
CA LEU A 268 17.64 8.48 17.21
C LEU A 268 17.97 9.17 15.88
N LYS A 269 18.55 8.43 14.94
CA LYS A 269 18.82 8.93 13.59
C LYS A 269 17.51 9.32 12.88
N MET A 270 16.47 8.51 12.99
CA MET A 270 15.16 8.81 12.41
C MET A 270 14.45 9.98 13.11
N ASN A 271 14.56 10.07 14.44
CA ASN A 271 14.09 11.22 15.21
C ASN A 271 14.79 12.52 14.75
N ALA A 272 16.10 12.47 14.50
CA ALA A 272 16.85 13.60 13.95
C ALA A 272 16.35 13.99 12.56
N LEU A 273 16.14 13.03 11.65
CA LEU A 273 15.58 13.30 10.31
C LEU A 273 14.25 14.07 10.40
N VAL A 274 13.34 13.59 11.24
CA VAL A 274 12.04 14.25 11.44
C VAL A 274 12.23 15.64 12.02
N ALA A 275 13.03 15.79 13.07
CA ALA A 275 13.24 17.09 13.70
C ALA A 275 13.93 18.10 12.76
N PHE A 276 14.93 17.69 11.98
CA PHE A 276 15.53 18.53 10.94
C PHE A 276 14.51 18.91 9.86
N SER A 277 13.63 18.00 9.45
CA SER A 277 12.57 18.34 8.49
C SER A 277 11.62 19.40 9.07
N MET A 278 11.34 19.38 10.37
CA MET A 278 10.35 20.28 11.00
C MET A 278 10.94 21.61 11.51
N ILE A 279 12.27 21.73 11.57
CA ILE A 279 12.98 22.88 12.14
C ILE A 279 14.02 23.39 11.13
N ASP A 280 13.66 24.39 10.33
CA ASP A 280 14.42 24.72 9.10
C ASP A 280 15.88 25.13 9.38
N ASN A 281 16.15 25.82 10.49
CA ASN A 281 17.45 26.43 10.75
C ASN A 281 18.29 25.74 11.84
N VAL A 282 17.87 24.60 12.39
CA VAL A 282 18.71 23.88 13.36
C VAL A 282 19.84 23.18 12.62
N ASP A 283 21.08 23.40 13.07
CA ASP A 283 22.27 22.83 12.45
C ASP A 283 22.60 21.46 13.10
N ASN A 284 22.47 21.36 14.43
CA ASN A 284 22.83 20.16 15.19
C ASN A 284 21.70 19.70 16.12
N ILE A 285 21.46 18.39 16.19
CA ILE A 285 20.53 17.78 17.13
C ILE A 285 21.28 16.78 18.00
N THR A 286 21.22 16.98 19.31
CA THR A 286 21.84 16.09 20.31
C THR A 286 20.76 15.39 21.13
N PHE A 287 20.90 14.09 21.29
CA PHE A 287 20.10 13.32 22.25
C PHE A 287 20.99 12.89 23.41
N ALA A 288 20.57 13.23 24.62
CA ALA A 288 21.35 13.02 25.83
C ALA A 288 20.58 12.14 26.81
N PHE A 289 21.24 11.13 27.38
CA PHE A 289 20.61 10.15 28.26
C PHE A 289 21.26 10.09 29.63
N ARG A 290 20.44 9.75 30.62
CA ARG A 290 20.88 9.26 31.94
C ARG A 290 20.03 8.11 32.44
N ASN A 291 20.65 7.21 33.18
CA ASN A 291 20.03 5.99 33.73
C ASN A 291 19.24 6.21 35.03
N SER A 292 18.99 7.46 35.43
CA SER A 292 18.33 7.83 36.69
C SER A 292 17.31 8.96 36.50
N GLN A 293 16.41 9.14 37.47
CA GLN A 293 15.43 10.24 37.51
C GLN A 293 15.96 11.53 38.16
N SER A 294 15.41 12.68 37.74
CA SER A 294 15.90 13.98 38.19
C SER A 294 15.14 14.41 39.42
N ASP A 295 15.73 15.33 40.17
CA ASP A 295 15.04 16.10 41.19
C ASP A 295 14.16 17.23 40.61
N GLY A 296 13.88 17.19 39.30
CA GLY A 296 13.17 18.25 38.57
C GLY A 296 14.06 19.39 38.08
N LYS A 297 15.39 19.28 38.19
CA LYS A 297 16.34 20.23 37.62
C LYS A 297 17.26 19.58 36.59
N LEU A 298 17.57 20.33 35.54
CA LEU A 298 18.52 19.91 34.52
C LEU A 298 19.96 20.06 35.05
N ASP A 299 20.62 18.93 35.33
CA ASP A 299 22.07 18.85 35.53
C ASP A 299 22.69 18.12 34.33
N ARG A 300 23.27 18.89 33.40
CA ARG A 300 23.86 18.36 32.15
C ARG A 300 24.99 17.36 32.43
N SER A 301 25.70 17.48 33.55
CA SER A 301 26.82 16.60 33.89
C SER A 301 26.39 15.16 34.19
N LYS A 302 25.11 14.94 34.47
CA LYS A 302 24.52 13.62 34.74
C LYS A 302 24.13 12.85 33.48
N TYR A 303 24.16 13.50 32.32
CA TYR A 303 23.79 12.89 31.05
C TYR A 303 25.04 12.33 30.36
N GLU A 304 25.39 11.10 30.74
CA GLU A 304 26.67 10.47 30.41
C GLU A 304 26.73 9.91 28.98
N SER A 305 25.58 9.71 28.33
CA SER A 305 25.52 9.25 26.94
C SER A 305 24.95 10.33 26.05
N THR A 306 25.64 10.66 24.95
CA THR A 306 25.20 11.69 24.01
C THR A 306 25.40 11.23 22.57
N PHE A 307 24.42 11.54 21.72
CA PHE A 307 24.44 11.26 20.29
C PHE A 307 24.11 12.55 19.56
N THR A 308 25.03 13.04 18.74
CA THR A 308 24.85 14.28 17.98
C THR A 308 24.79 13.95 16.50
N PHE A 309 23.83 14.59 15.83
CA PHE A 309 23.60 14.47 14.40
C PHE A 309 23.69 15.86 13.78
N ASP A 310 24.35 15.93 12.63
CA ASP A 310 24.55 17.18 11.90
C ASP A 310 23.61 17.24 10.69
N ARG A 311 22.92 18.38 10.51
CA ARG A 311 21.98 18.59 9.40
C ARG A 311 22.64 18.31 8.05
N ALA A 312 23.89 18.71 7.88
CA ALA A 312 24.63 18.56 6.64
C ALA A 312 24.76 17.09 6.19
N GLU A 313 24.97 16.16 7.14
CA GLU A 313 25.02 14.72 6.83
C GLU A 313 23.68 14.19 6.35
N PHE A 314 22.58 14.71 6.90
CA PHE A 314 21.24 14.36 6.46
C PHE A 314 20.89 14.99 5.13
N GLU A 315 21.33 16.22 4.86
CA GLU A 315 21.15 16.86 3.55
C GLU A 315 21.97 16.18 2.46
N GLU A 316 23.17 15.66 2.77
CA GLU A 316 23.94 14.81 1.86
C GLU A 316 23.20 13.50 1.56
N GLN A 317 22.59 12.89 2.58
CA GLN A 317 21.91 11.60 2.45
C GLN A 317 20.50 11.71 1.83
N TYR A 318 19.74 12.75 2.13
CA TYR A 318 18.31 12.87 1.82
C TYR A 318 17.94 14.12 0.99
N GLY A 319 18.91 14.95 0.62
CA GLY A 319 18.67 16.20 -0.11
C GLY A 319 18.05 17.29 0.76
N ASP A 320 17.31 18.22 0.12
CA ASP A 320 16.68 19.34 0.83
C ASP A 320 15.56 18.86 1.77
N LEU A 321 15.84 18.89 3.08
CA LEU A 321 14.94 18.41 4.12
C LEU A 321 13.65 19.25 4.23
N SER A 322 13.62 20.47 3.68
CA SER A 322 12.39 21.26 3.63
C SER A 322 11.32 20.64 2.73
N ILE A 323 11.74 19.89 1.69
CA ILE A 323 10.83 19.14 0.81
C ILE A 323 10.14 18.02 1.59
N LEU A 324 10.87 17.32 2.46
CA LEU A 324 10.31 16.26 3.31
C LEU A 324 9.24 16.79 4.27
N ALA A 325 9.41 18.03 4.72
CA ALA A 325 8.45 18.71 5.58
C ALA A 325 7.15 19.07 4.87
N GLU A 326 7.22 19.40 3.57
CA GLU A 326 6.06 19.70 2.73
C GLU A 326 5.39 18.43 2.18
N ASN A 327 6.15 17.34 2.03
CA ASN A 327 5.66 16.04 1.57
C ASN A 327 5.79 14.97 2.67
N LEU A 328 4.82 14.94 3.57
CA LEU A 328 4.79 13.99 4.70
C LEU A 328 4.67 12.52 4.27
N GLU A 329 4.08 12.26 3.09
CA GLU A 329 4.01 10.90 2.55
C GLU A 329 5.42 10.40 2.18
N LEU A 330 6.20 11.23 1.49
CA LEU A 330 7.59 10.94 1.16
C LEU A 330 8.46 10.74 2.41
N LEU A 331 8.29 11.61 3.42
CA LEU A 331 9.00 11.45 4.69
C LEU A 331 8.61 10.12 5.38
N GLN A 332 7.34 9.75 5.36
CA GLN A 332 6.89 8.47 5.92
C GLN A 332 7.50 7.27 5.17
N GLU A 333 7.56 7.29 3.84
CA GLU A 333 8.15 6.22 3.03
C GLU A 333 9.64 6.01 3.34
N ILE A 334 10.38 7.10 3.58
CA ILE A 334 11.80 7.06 3.99
C ILE A 334 11.93 6.44 5.39
N LEU A 335 11.10 6.88 6.35
CA LEU A 335 11.10 6.35 7.72
C LEU A 335 10.73 4.86 7.77
N ASP A 336 9.88 4.42 6.84
CA ASP A 336 9.47 3.02 6.69
C ASP A 336 10.51 2.16 5.96
N GLY A 337 11.58 2.78 5.42
CA GLY A 337 12.56 2.10 4.58
C GLY A 337 12.02 1.63 3.22
N LYS A 338 10.80 2.06 2.85
CA LYS A 338 10.15 1.72 1.56
C LYS A 338 10.79 2.45 0.39
N LYS A 339 11.31 3.63 0.66
CA LYS A 339 12.11 4.40 -0.29
C LYS A 339 13.52 4.51 0.26
N SER A 340 14.51 4.21 -0.58
CA SER A 340 15.90 4.50 -0.22
C SER A 340 16.03 6.00 0.04
N ALA A 341 16.98 6.38 0.90
CA ALA A 341 17.34 7.78 1.09
C ALA A 341 17.43 8.48 -0.27
N ILE A 342 16.88 9.69 -0.39
CA ILE A 342 16.85 10.45 -1.65
C ILE A 342 18.29 10.64 -2.13
N LYS A 343 18.75 9.76 -3.03
CA LYS A 343 20.14 9.75 -3.50
C LYS A 343 20.27 10.77 -4.63
N GLY A 344 20.29 12.04 -4.27
CA GLY A 344 20.67 13.12 -5.19
C GLY A 344 19.80 13.22 -6.45
N LEU A 345 20.40 13.77 -7.50
CA LEU A 345 19.79 13.95 -8.82
C LEU A 345 20.13 12.76 -9.71
N GLU A 346 19.18 12.32 -10.54
CA GLU A 346 19.40 11.32 -11.58
C GLU A 346 19.19 11.95 -12.95
N LEU A 347 20.21 11.90 -13.80
CA LEU A 347 20.12 12.35 -15.19
C LEU A 347 20.18 11.14 -16.10
N TYR A 348 19.11 10.89 -16.84
CA TYR A 348 19.08 9.88 -17.89
C TYR A 348 19.40 10.52 -19.23
N VAL A 349 20.45 10.01 -19.88
CA VAL A 349 20.93 10.43 -21.20
C VAL A 349 20.60 9.30 -22.17
N TRP A 350 19.67 9.54 -23.09
CA TRP A 350 19.12 8.46 -23.91
C TRP A 350 18.96 8.84 -25.37
N ARG A 351 19.07 7.83 -26.23
CA ARG A 351 18.80 7.92 -27.67
C ARG A 351 17.87 6.77 -28.04
N ASN A 352 16.66 7.10 -28.48
CA ASN A 352 15.66 6.10 -28.86
C ASN A 352 14.94 6.54 -30.14
N PRO A 353 15.49 6.22 -31.33
CA PRO A 353 14.92 6.64 -32.61
C PRO A 353 13.53 6.09 -32.88
N ASP A 354 13.20 4.90 -32.35
CA ASP A 354 11.87 4.30 -32.50
C ASP A 354 10.80 5.11 -31.76
N LEU A 355 11.19 5.72 -30.63
CA LEU A 355 10.30 6.56 -29.83
C LEU A 355 10.23 8.00 -30.36
N THR A 356 11.36 8.59 -30.76
CA THR A 356 11.47 10.03 -31.08
C THR A 356 11.33 10.34 -32.56
N GLY A 357 11.44 9.32 -33.43
CA GLY A 357 11.54 9.47 -34.88
C GLY A 357 12.83 10.15 -35.34
N ASN A 358 13.83 10.32 -34.46
CA ASN A 358 15.09 11.00 -34.77
C ASN A 358 16.27 10.43 -33.96
N ASN A 359 17.50 10.77 -34.35
CA ASN A 359 18.70 10.23 -33.71
C ASN A 359 19.30 11.15 -32.62
N ASN A 360 18.52 12.10 -32.10
CA ASN A 360 19.00 13.06 -31.11
C ASN A 360 19.21 12.37 -29.75
N ILE A 361 20.05 13.00 -28.93
CA ILE A 361 20.19 12.65 -27.52
C ILE A 361 19.17 13.47 -26.75
N TYR A 362 18.50 12.80 -25.82
CA TYR A 362 17.55 13.39 -24.91
C TYR A 362 18.04 13.22 -23.47
N TYR A 363 17.62 14.16 -22.63
CA TYR A 363 18.01 14.28 -21.24
C TYR A 363 16.75 14.33 -20.39
N THR A 364 16.65 13.44 -19.42
CA THR A 364 15.57 13.43 -18.43
C THR A 364 16.19 13.59 -17.04
N LEU A 365 16.03 14.77 -16.44
CA LEU A 365 16.48 15.04 -15.07
C LEU A 365 15.36 14.70 -14.09
N LEU A 366 15.66 13.82 -13.14
CA LEU A 366 14.74 13.35 -12.12
C LEU A 366 15.27 13.69 -10.73
N THR A 367 14.34 14.04 -9.84
CA THR A 367 14.60 14.37 -8.43
C THR A 367 13.96 13.32 -7.53
N GLY A 368 14.59 12.96 -6.40
CA GLY A 368 13.90 12.21 -5.35
C GLY A 368 13.81 10.70 -5.59
N THR A 369 14.80 10.12 -6.27
CA THR A 369 14.70 8.81 -6.91
C THR A 369 15.52 7.73 -6.19
N ASP A 370 15.11 6.48 -6.37
CA ASP A 370 15.64 5.25 -5.76
C ASP A 370 16.57 4.47 -6.69
N ARG A 371 16.98 5.06 -7.83
CA ARG A 371 17.78 4.47 -8.91
C ARG A 371 17.14 3.29 -9.66
N ASN A 372 15.88 3.00 -9.40
CA ASN A 372 15.08 2.03 -10.14
C ASN A 372 14.03 2.81 -10.93
N LYS A 373 14.30 3.09 -12.21
CA LYS A 373 13.38 3.84 -13.06
C LYS A 373 12.69 2.95 -14.07
N THR A 374 11.39 3.15 -14.19
CA THR A 374 10.59 2.53 -15.24
C THR A 374 10.89 3.21 -16.59
N LYS A 375 10.61 2.49 -17.67
CA LYS A 375 10.73 3.00 -19.04
C LYS A 375 9.91 4.28 -19.26
N SER A 376 8.70 4.35 -18.68
CA SER A 376 7.81 5.50 -18.80
C SER A 376 8.31 6.73 -18.05
N GLU A 377 8.97 6.56 -16.90
CA GLU A 377 9.61 7.66 -16.17
C GLU A 377 10.81 8.24 -16.95
N VAL A 378 11.69 7.37 -17.46
CA VAL A 378 12.89 7.81 -18.20
C VAL A 378 12.53 8.48 -19.52
N TYR A 379 11.59 7.89 -20.27
CA TYR A 379 11.20 8.38 -21.60
C TYR A 379 10.03 9.37 -21.59
N ASN A 380 9.79 10.04 -20.46
CA ASN A 380 8.72 11.02 -20.34
C ASN A 380 9.03 12.33 -21.10
N PHE A 381 8.43 12.48 -22.28
CA PHE A 381 8.60 13.69 -23.12
C PHE A 381 8.12 15.00 -22.51
N ASN A 382 7.30 14.97 -21.46
CA ASN A 382 6.87 16.21 -20.81
C ASN A 382 8.00 16.87 -20.01
N ILE A 383 9.04 16.11 -19.68
CA ILE A 383 10.19 16.56 -18.88
C ILE A 383 11.52 16.35 -19.61
N ALA A 384 11.55 15.54 -20.66
CA ALA A 384 12.75 15.31 -21.45
C ALA A 384 13.04 16.51 -22.36
N THR A 385 14.32 16.87 -22.48
CA THR A 385 14.81 17.90 -23.41
C THR A 385 15.91 17.34 -24.29
N SER A 386 16.04 17.83 -25.52
CA SER A 386 17.20 17.54 -26.39
C SER A 386 18.34 18.55 -26.23
N GLU A 387 18.16 19.57 -25.37
CA GLU A 387 19.10 20.66 -25.18
C GLU A 387 19.85 20.51 -23.85
N LEU A 388 21.16 20.23 -23.89
CA LEU A 388 21.98 20.09 -22.68
C LEU A 388 22.02 21.37 -21.83
N GLU A 389 21.87 22.54 -22.44
CA GLU A 389 21.84 23.83 -21.74
C GLU A 389 20.63 23.98 -20.80
N ASP A 390 19.49 23.36 -21.11
CA ASP A 390 18.33 23.35 -20.21
C ASP A 390 18.68 22.58 -18.93
N ILE A 391 19.37 21.44 -19.05
CA ILE A 391 19.83 20.66 -17.91
C ILE A 391 20.86 21.44 -17.08
N LYS A 392 21.82 22.10 -17.73
CA LYS A 392 22.83 22.92 -17.03
C LYS A 392 22.18 24.05 -16.25
N LYS A 393 21.15 24.69 -16.83
CA LYS A 393 20.35 25.71 -16.15
C LYS A 393 19.60 25.12 -14.95
N ASP A 394 18.96 23.97 -15.10
CA ASP A 394 18.24 23.31 -14.00
C ASP A 394 19.20 22.92 -12.87
N LEU A 395 20.34 22.30 -13.21
CA LEU A 395 21.39 21.95 -12.25
C LEU A 395 21.94 23.17 -11.49
N SER A 396 22.01 24.34 -12.13
CA SER A 396 22.46 25.58 -11.47
C SER A 396 21.52 26.09 -10.37
N THR A 397 20.27 25.61 -10.32
CA THR A 397 19.31 25.96 -9.27
C THR A 397 19.51 25.19 -7.97
N TYR A 398 20.28 24.09 -8.00
CA TYR A 398 20.54 23.25 -6.82
C TYR A 398 21.75 23.76 -6.00
N ARG A 399 21.74 23.47 -4.69
CA ARG A 399 22.78 23.96 -3.76
C ARG A 399 24.09 23.17 -3.89
N SER A 400 25.20 23.80 -3.45
CA SER A 400 26.53 23.17 -3.41
C SER A 400 26.48 21.84 -2.63
N GLY A 401 27.07 20.76 -3.17
CA GLY A 401 27.13 19.43 -2.54
C GLY A 401 26.17 18.36 -3.09
N THR A 402 25.32 18.67 -4.07
CA THR A 402 24.37 17.70 -4.65
C THR A 402 25.04 16.63 -5.53
N HIS A 403 24.92 15.35 -5.19
CA HIS A 403 25.39 14.25 -6.04
C HIS A 403 24.52 14.09 -7.30
N LEU A 404 25.15 13.95 -8.47
CA LEU A 404 24.47 13.66 -9.74
C LEU A 404 24.85 12.26 -10.24
N SER A 405 23.85 11.40 -10.41
CA SER A 405 23.99 10.08 -11.04
C SER A 405 23.57 10.16 -12.49
N VAL A 406 24.50 9.97 -13.43
CA VAL A 406 24.23 10.03 -14.87
C VAL A 406 24.14 8.61 -15.44
N MET A 407 22.95 8.24 -15.90
CA MET A 407 22.66 6.95 -16.52
C MET A 407 22.53 7.15 -18.03
N HIS A 408 23.22 6.36 -18.86
CA HIS A 408 23.11 6.49 -20.31
C HIS A 408 22.71 5.20 -21.03
N SER A 409 21.99 5.33 -22.13
CA SER A 409 21.66 4.17 -22.98
C SER A 409 22.93 3.61 -23.63
N MET A 410 23.02 2.28 -23.75
CA MET A 410 24.23 1.61 -24.27
C MET A 410 24.57 1.98 -25.73
N ASN A 411 23.61 2.52 -26.48
CA ASN A 411 23.78 2.98 -27.86
C ASN A 411 24.38 4.40 -28.00
N ILE A 412 24.77 5.04 -26.88
CA ILE A 412 25.56 6.28 -26.85
C ILE A 412 27.01 5.92 -26.60
N ASP A 413 27.90 6.38 -27.48
CA ASP A 413 29.32 6.05 -27.40
C ASP A 413 30.01 6.78 -26.24
N LYS A 414 31.12 6.18 -25.78
CA LYS A 414 31.89 6.67 -24.64
C LYS A 414 32.41 8.11 -24.83
N ALA A 415 32.87 8.47 -26.03
CA ALA A 415 33.44 9.79 -26.27
C ALA A 415 32.37 10.90 -26.17
N THR A 416 31.16 10.62 -26.65
CA THR A 416 30.00 11.49 -26.47
C THR A 416 29.66 11.66 -24.99
N MET A 417 29.64 10.57 -24.21
CA MET A 417 29.37 10.63 -22.77
C MET A 417 30.46 11.34 -21.97
N GLU A 418 31.74 11.19 -22.32
CA GLU A 418 32.86 11.92 -21.71
C GLU A 418 32.66 13.44 -21.89
N LYS A 419 32.30 13.88 -23.10
CA LYS A 419 32.03 15.30 -23.37
C LYS A 419 30.83 15.83 -22.56
N ILE A 420 29.74 15.08 -22.51
CA ILE A 420 28.55 15.47 -21.72
C ILE A 420 28.92 15.55 -20.22
N GLY A 421 29.70 14.59 -19.72
CA GLY A 421 30.19 14.59 -18.34
C GLY A 421 31.01 15.83 -17.99
N ASP A 422 31.96 16.21 -18.86
CA ASP A 422 32.81 17.39 -18.67
C ASP A 422 31.98 18.69 -18.62
N GLU A 423 30.94 18.82 -19.44
CA GLU A 423 30.08 20.00 -19.43
C GLU A 423 29.17 20.09 -18.18
N LEU A 424 28.79 18.94 -17.61
CA LEU A 424 27.94 18.87 -16.43
C LEU A 424 28.72 19.06 -15.13
N ILE A 425 29.94 18.51 -15.04
CA ILE A 425 30.74 18.60 -13.81
C ILE A 425 31.13 20.05 -13.48
N ASP A 426 31.37 20.87 -14.50
CA ASP A 426 31.67 22.31 -14.34
C ASP A 426 30.50 23.11 -13.75
N CYS A 427 29.27 22.60 -13.87
CA CYS A 427 28.07 23.21 -13.29
C CYS A 427 27.88 22.88 -11.80
N LEU A 428 28.52 21.81 -11.31
CA LEU A 428 28.29 21.19 -10.01
C LEU A 428 29.38 21.61 -8.99
N LYS A 429 29.22 22.76 -8.33
CA LYS A 429 30.17 23.23 -7.30
C LYS A 429 30.20 22.29 -6.08
N ASN A 430 31.36 21.68 -5.81
CA ASN A 430 31.63 20.75 -4.69
C ASN A 430 30.76 19.48 -4.67
N ALA A 431 30.43 18.92 -5.84
CA ALA A 431 29.58 17.75 -5.96
C ALA A 431 30.33 16.55 -6.57
N SER A 432 29.82 15.35 -6.34
CA SER A 432 30.34 14.11 -6.93
C SER A 432 29.41 13.64 -8.06
N MET A 433 30.00 13.14 -9.14
CA MET A 433 29.26 12.61 -10.30
C MET A 433 29.67 11.16 -10.57
N GLY A 434 28.67 10.28 -10.74
CA GLY A 434 28.87 8.90 -11.18
C GLY A 434 28.23 8.70 -12.55
N ILE A 435 28.92 8.02 -13.47
CA ILE A 435 28.40 7.69 -14.80
C ILE A 435 28.27 6.16 -14.92
N GLY A 436 27.11 5.68 -15.34
CA GLY A 436 26.83 4.26 -15.59
C GLY A 436 25.97 4.06 -16.82
N GLY A 437 26.02 2.86 -17.41
CA GLY A 437 25.14 2.46 -18.51
C GLY A 437 23.86 1.83 -17.97
N PHE A 438 22.75 2.00 -18.69
CA PHE A 438 21.51 1.24 -18.50
C PHE A 438 21.08 0.59 -19.81
N ASP A 439 20.40 -0.56 -19.69
CA ASP A 439 19.70 -1.19 -20.78
C ASP A 439 18.31 -1.64 -20.30
N PHE A 440 17.27 -1.27 -21.03
CA PHE A 440 15.91 -1.74 -20.80
C PHE A 440 15.59 -2.99 -21.64
N GLU A 441 16.52 -3.45 -22.49
CA GLU A 441 16.32 -4.55 -23.45
C GLU A 441 16.95 -5.88 -23.02
N THR A 442 17.54 -5.98 -21.83
CA THR A 442 18.08 -7.26 -21.31
C THR A 442 17.25 -7.80 -20.15
N GLU A 443 16.18 -8.55 -20.44
CA GLU A 443 15.56 -9.50 -19.49
C GLU A 443 15.90 -10.96 -19.90
N LEU A 444 16.82 -11.57 -19.16
CA LEU A 444 17.03 -13.02 -18.94
C LEU A 444 17.24 -13.94 -20.18
N ASP A 445 18.49 -14.01 -20.66
CA ASP A 445 18.93 -14.93 -21.73
C ASP A 445 19.25 -16.39 -21.30
N ASP A 446 19.05 -16.78 -20.04
CA ASP A 446 19.46 -18.11 -19.55
C ASP A 446 18.35 -19.19 -19.54
N ASP A 447 17.10 -18.82 -19.81
CA ASP A 447 16.00 -19.80 -19.91
C ASP A 447 15.80 -20.27 -21.36
N PRO A 448 15.60 -21.58 -21.60
CA PRO A 448 15.33 -22.06 -22.95
C PRO A 448 14.07 -21.39 -23.53
N PRO A 449 14.08 -21.04 -24.82
CA PRO A 449 12.93 -20.40 -25.47
C PRO A 449 11.70 -21.29 -25.38
N MET A 450 10.55 -20.67 -25.14
CA MET A 450 9.26 -21.36 -25.19
C MET A 450 9.00 -21.87 -26.62
N PRO A 451 8.30 -23.01 -26.78
CA PRO A 451 7.94 -23.50 -28.11
C PRO A 451 7.10 -22.45 -28.85
N GLU A 452 7.48 -22.21 -30.10
CA GLU A 452 6.78 -21.29 -31.01
C GLU A 452 5.51 -21.97 -31.55
N PHE A 453 4.42 -21.20 -31.65
CA PHE A 453 3.19 -21.64 -32.30
C PHE A 453 3.15 -21.15 -33.74
N SER A 454 2.52 -21.92 -34.63
CA SER A 454 2.26 -21.44 -35.99
C SER A 454 1.25 -20.29 -35.98
N ASP A 455 1.32 -19.41 -36.99
CA ASP A 455 0.34 -18.31 -37.16
C ASP A 455 -1.11 -18.83 -37.13
N THR A 456 -1.34 -20.02 -37.71
CA THR A 456 -2.65 -20.68 -37.71
C THR A 456 -3.12 -21.06 -36.30
N GLU A 457 -2.23 -21.56 -35.45
CA GLU A 457 -2.56 -21.91 -34.06
C GLU A 457 -2.81 -20.67 -33.22
N VAL A 458 -1.99 -19.63 -33.40
CA VAL A 458 -2.19 -18.33 -32.74
C VAL A 458 -3.52 -17.73 -33.15
N GLU A 459 -3.87 -17.78 -34.44
CA GLU A 459 -5.13 -17.23 -34.95
C GLU A 459 -6.35 -18.02 -34.46
N ALA A 460 -6.24 -19.35 -34.36
CA ALA A 460 -7.29 -20.18 -33.78
C ALA A 460 -7.54 -19.84 -32.29
N ALA A 461 -6.48 -19.60 -31.53
CA ALA A 461 -6.59 -19.19 -30.13
C ALA A 461 -7.11 -17.75 -29.98
N ARG A 462 -6.64 -16.83 -30.84
CA ARG A 462 -7.10 -15.44 -30.92
C ARG A 462 -8.61 -15.36 -31.16
N SER A 463 -9.11 -16.17 -32.09
CA SER A 463 -10.53 -16.26 -32.41
C SER A 463 -11.40 -16.62 -31.19
N VAL A 464 -10.88 -17.42 -30.25
CA VAL A 464 -11.60 -17.78 -29.01
C VAL A 464 -11.73 -16.57 -28.08
N VAL A 465 -10.70 -15.73 -27.99
CA VAL A 465 -10.72 -14.49 -27.20
C VAL A 465 -11.69 -13.49 -27.82
N GLU A 466 -11.63 -13.29 -29.13
CA GLU A 466 -12.55 -12.41 -29.85
C GLU A 466 -14.00 -12.85 -29.69
N GLU A 467 -14.26 -14.16 -29.84
CA GLU A 467 -15.58 -14.75 -29.66
C GLU A 467 -16.08 -14.57 -28.23
N TYR A 468 -15.21 -14.68 -27.22
CA TYR A 468 -15.58 -14.41 -25.83
C TYR A 468 -16.06 -12.96 -25.64
N PHE A 469 -15.30 -11.97 -26.12
CA PHE A 469 -15.70 -10.57 -26.00
C PHE A 469 -16.97 -10.25 -26.79
N ARG A 470 -17.11 -10.79 -28.00
CA ARG A 470 -18.33 -10.69 -28.80
C ARG A 470 -19.54 -11.28 -28.06
N ALA A 471 -19.39 -12.47 -27.50
CA ALA A 471 -20.45 -13.19 -26.81
C ALA A 471 -20.84 -12.49 -25.50
N VAL A 472 -19.88 -11.95 -24.75
CA VAL A 472 -20.15 -11.11 -23.56
C VAL A 472 -20.92 -9.85 -23.95
N ALA A 473 -20.52 -9.14 -25.00
CA ALA A 473 -21.23 -7.96 -25.49
C ALA A 473 -22.66 -8.29 -25.96
N ALA A 474 -22.84 -9.44 -26.61
CA ALA A 474 -24.14 -9.95 -27.05
C ALA A 474 -24.98 -10.55 -25.91
N LYS A 475 -24.40 -10.74 -24.72
CA LYS A 475 -25.01 -11.46 -23.58
C LYS A 475 -25.47 -12.87 -23.98
N ASP A 476 -24.65 -13.53 -24.78
CA ASP A 476 -24.89 -14.87 -25.33
C ASP A 476 -24.23 -15.92 -24.44
N ALA A 477 -24.99 -16.43 -23.46
CA ALA A 477 -24.48 -17.39 -22.50
C ALA A 477 -23.97 -18.69 -23.13
N GLU A 478 -24.58 -19.16 -24.22
CA GLU A 478 -24.14 -20.41 -24.86
C GLU A 478 -22.79 -20.22 -25.55
N ALA A 479 -22.62 -19.10 -26.28
CA ALA A 479 -21.35 -18.77 -26.91
C ALA A 479 -20.24 -18.49 -25.89
N ILE A 480 -20.53 -17.79 -24.78
CA ILE A 480 -19.54 -17.58 -23.70
C ILE A 480 -19.10 -18.93 -23.11
N LEU A 481 -20.03 -19.82 -22.80
CA LEU A 481 -19.68 -21.12 -22.22
C LEU A 481 -18.87 -21.99 -23.19
N ALA A 482 -19.07 -21.84 -24.50
CA ALA A 482 -18.33 -22.58 -25.52
C ALA A 482 -16.83 -22.23 -25.54
N THR A 483 -16.46 -21.02 -25.11
CA THR A 483 -15.06 -20.55 -25.05
C THR A 483 -14.34 -20.89 -23.75
N MET A 484 -15.02 -21.42 -22.72
CA MET A 484 -14.45 -21.59 -21.37
C MET A 484 -14.06 -23.03 -21.01
N TYR A 485 -13.04 -23.15 -20.17
CA TYR A 485 -12.58 -24.39 -19.53
C TYR A 485 -12.83 -24.35 -18.00
N PRO A 486 -13.19 -25.46 -17.31
CA PRO A 486 -13.75 -26.69 -17.87
C PRO A 486 -15.23 -26.51 -18.18
N ARG A 487 -15.73 -27.20 -19.21
CA ARG A 487 -17.12 -27.07 -19.68
C ARG A 487 -18.14 -27.69 -18.71
N GLU A 488 -17.74 -28.70 -17.95
CA GLU A 488 -18.64 -29.54 -17.15
C GLU A 488 -19.22 -28.85 -15.90
N HIS A 489 -18.53 -27.84 -15.37
CA HIS A 489 -19.00 -27.12 -14.17
C HIS A 489 -19.82 -25.86 -14.49
N ARG A 490 -19.82 -25.39 -15.74
CA ARG A 490 -20.49 -24.17 -16.17
C ARG A 490 -21.60 -24.52 -17.17
N THR A 491 -22.71 -25.09 -16.69
CA THR A 491 -23.82 -25.51 -17.55
C THR A 491 -24.85 -24.40 -17.79
N ILE A 492 -25.53 -24.45 -18.93
CA ILE A 492 -26.59 -23.48 -19.28
C ILE A 492 -27.72 -23.48 -18.24
N ASP A 493 -28.02 -24.63 -17.61
CA ASP A 493 -29.03 -24.74 -16.55
C ASP A 493 -28.61 -24.00 -15.28
N ARG A 494 -27.31 -23.97 -14.95
CA ARG A 494 -26.78 -23.19 -13.82
C ARG A 494 -26.84 -21.69 -14.09
N VAL A 495 -26.60 -21.26 -15.34
CA VAL A 495 -26.76 -19.86 -15.74
C VAL A 495 -28.23 -19.44 -15.71
N LYS A 496 -29.13 -20.24 -16.29
CA LYS A 496 -30.59 -19.99 -16.29
C LYS A 496 -31.20 -19.96 -14.89
N SER A 497 -30.66 -20.74 -13.97
CA SER A 497 -31.08 -20.74 -12.56
C SER A 497 -30.45 -19.61 -11.73
N GLY A 498 -29.64 -18.74 -12.32
CA GLY A 498 -29.00 -17.61 -11.65
C GLY A 498 -27.85 -17.99 -10.71
N ASN A 499 -27.38 -19.24 -10.78
CA ASN A 499 -26.28 -19.76 -9.94
C ASN A 499 -24.89 -19.44 -10.49
N VAL A 500 -24.80 -19.01 -11.76
CA VAL A 500 -23.56 -18.57 -12.42
C VAL A 500 -23.88 -17.32 -13.23
N GLN A 501 -23.17 -16.22 -12.96
CA GLN A 501 -23.32 -14.97 -13.70
C GLN A 501 -22.12 -14.76 -14.63
N LEU A 502 -22.36 -14.82 -15.95
CA LEU A 502 -21.30 -14.69 -16.96
C LEU A 502 -21.02 -13.24 -17.38
N TYR A 503 -22.00 -12.37 -17.21
CA TYR A 503 -21.95 -10.95 -17.58
C TYR A 503 -22.90 -10.13 -16.70
N GLY A 504 -22.60 -8.85 -16.49
CA GLY A 504 -23.47 -7.92 -15.79
C GLY A 504 -24.20 -6.95 -16.72
N ASP A 505 -24.48 -5.76 -16.19
CA ASP A 505 -25.05 -4.65 -16.97
C ASP A 505 -23.98 -3.94 -17.81
N GLU A 506 -22.70 -4.22 -17.60
CA GLU A 506 -21.59 -3.61 -18.34
C GLU A 506 -21.57 -3.97 -19.83
N THR A 507 -20.94 -3.09 -20.60
CA THR A 507 -20.42 -3.39 -21.94
C THR A 507 -18.90 -3.55 -21.82
N ARG A 508 -18.36 -4.64 -22.40
CA ARG A 508 -16.91 -4.86 -22.52
C ARG A 508 -16.53 -4.71 -23.98
N THR A 509 -15.67 -3.75 -24.28
CA THR A 509 -15.23 -3.47 -25.65
C THR A 509 -13.77 -3.86 -25.79
N LEU A 510 -13.50 -4.91 -26.56
CA LEU A 510 -12.13 -5.31 -26.88
C LEU A 510 -11.45 -4.20 -27.70
N LEU A 511 -10.23 -3.81 -27.30
CA LEU A 511 -9.43 -2.76 -27.95
C LEU A 511 -8.22 -3.33 -28.67
N THR A 512 -7.40 -4.12 -27.97
CA THR A 512 -6.20 -4.77 -28.54
C THR A 512 -6.10 -6.21 -28.08
N ILE A 513 -5.41 -7.02 -28.89
CA ILE A 513 -5.05 -8.39 -28.55
C ILE A 513 -3.67 -8.69 -29.10
N ASP A 514 -2.71 -8.85 -28.20
CA ASP A 514 -1.29 -8.98 -28.52
C ASP A 514 -0.79 -10.34 -28.06
N TYR A 515 -0.01 -11.00 -28.91
CA TYR A 515 0.60 -12.29 -28.62
C TYR A 515 2.12 -12.14 -28.63
N PHE A 516 2.75 -12.57 -27.54
CA PHE A 516 4.20 -12.64 -27.41
C PHE A 516 4.58 -14.08 -27.14
N SER A 517 5.34 -14.70 -28.04
CA SER A 517 5.68 -16.13 -27.92
C SER A 517 6.49 -16.44 -26.66
N GLN A 518 7.32 -15.48 -26.24
CA GLN A 518 8.15 -15.58 -25.05
C GLN A 518 7.54 -14.90 -23.81
N ASP A 519 6.21 -14.72 -23.77
CA ASP A 519 5.53 -14.08 -22.63
C ASP A 519 5.83 -14.77 -21.28
N ARG A 520 6.14 -13.96 -20.27
CA ARG A 520 6.51 -14.41 -18.92
C ARG A 520 5.36 -15.11 -18.19
N THR A 521 4.12 -14.66 -18.36
CA THR A 521 2.93 -15.30 -17.79
C THR A 521 2.76 -16.69 -18.40
N ARG A 522 2.90 -16.82 -19.73
CA ARG A 522 2.89 -18.14 -20.40
C ARG A 522 3.93 -19.09 -19.82
N ARG A 523 5.16 -18.59 -19.58
CA ARG A 523 6.26 -19.38 -19.01
C ARG A 523 5.94 -19.87 -17.58
N ASN A 524 5.40 -19.01 -16.73
CA ASN A 524 5.27 -19.28 -15.29
C ASN A 524 3.92 -19.86 -14.87
N TYR A 525 2.86 -19.62 -15.64
CA TYR A 525 1.52 -20.03 -15.25
C TYR A 525 1.37 -21.55 -15.29
N ARG A 526 1.18 -22.16 -14.13
CA ARG A 526 0.94 -23.60 -13.97
C ARG A 526 -0.26 -23.81 -13.06
N PRO A 527 -1.43 -24.23 -13.59
CA PRO A 527 -2.58 -24.50 -12.76
C PRO A 527 -2.33 -25.69 -11.84
N GLY A 528 -2.60 -25.53 -10.54
CA GLY A 528 -2.22 -26.52 -9.52
C GLY A 528 -2.86 -27.91 -9.68
N ASN A 529 -3.97 -28.01 -10.44
CA ASN A 529 -4.74 -29.25 -10.60
C ASN A 529 -4.61 -29.90 -11.99
N LEU A 530 -3.83 -29.31 -12.91
CA LEU A 530 -3.68 -29.79 -14.29
C LEU A 530 -2.20 -29.83 -14.67
N GLN A 531 -1.77 -30.96 -15.23
CA GLN A 531 -0.45 -31.03 -15.85
C GLN A 531 -0.56 -30.52 -17.28
N ILE A 532 -0.10 -29.29 -17.50
CA ILE A 532 -0.13 -28.63 -18.80
C ILE A 532 1.31 -28.46 -19.30
N THR A 533 1.56 -28.85 -20.54
CA THR A 533 2.86 -28.66 -21.20
C THR A 533 2.95 -27.29 -21.86
N ALA A 534 4.16 -26.88 -22.26
CA ALA A 534 4.37 -25.58 -22.89
C ALA A 534 3.66 -25.43 -24.26
N GLU A 535 3.35 -26.55 -24.91
CA GLU A 535 2.62 -26.65 -26.18
C GLU A 535 1.10 -26.57 -26.02
N SER A 536 0.61 -26.66 -24.78
CA SER A 536 -0.81 -26.69 -24.42
C SER A 536 -1.26 -25.44 -23.66
N ILE A 537 -0.43 -24.40 -23.62
CA ILE A 537 -0.75 -23.11 -23.01
C ILE A 537 -0.35 -21.95 -23.92
N ILE A 538 -1.29 -21.03 -24.15
CA ILE A 538 -1.07 -19.79 -24.87
C ILE A 538 -1.68 -18.63 -24.07
N VAL A 539 -1.01 -17.48 -24.08
CA VAL A 539 -1.43 -16.29 -23.35
C VAL A 539 -1.48 -15.11 -24.31
N PHE A 540 -2.59 -14.38 -24.28
CA PHE A 540 -2.72 -13.09 -24.96
C PHE A 540 -2.73 -11.96 -23.94
N ARG A 541 -2.09 -10.83 -24.29
CA ARG A 541 -2.24 -9.55 -23.62
C ARG A 541 -3.38 -8.80 -24.29
N VAL A 542 -4.39 -8.42 -23.52
CA VAL A 542 -5.61 -7.82 -24.04
C VAL A 542 -5.86 -6.49 -23.37
N SER A 543 -6.24 -5.49 -24.17
CA SER A 543 -6.81 -4.26 -23.64
C SER A 543 -8.30 -4.20 -23.93
N PHE A 544 -9.12 -3.83 -22.94
CA PHE A 544 -10.57 -3.68 -23.11
C PHE A 544 -11.14 -2.56 -22.25
N GLU A 545 -12.21 -1.93 -22.75
CA GLU A 545 -12.92 -0.88 -22.04
C GLU A 545 -14.20 -1.42 -21.41
N ILE A 546 -14.42 -1.07 -20.14
CA ILE A 546 -15.65 -1.33 -19.39
C ILE A 546 -16.47 -0.05 -19.28
N LYS A 547 -17.75 -0.14 -19.66
CA LYS A 547 -18.75 0.95 -19.52
C LYS A 547 -20.04 0.45 -18.90
N TYR A 548 -20.65 1.27 -18.05
CA TYR A 548 -21.95 0.96 -17.46
C TYR A 548 -23.08 1.84 -18.02
N PRO A 549 -24.26 1.28 -18.32
CA PRO A 549 -25.40 2.07 -18.76
C PRO A 549 -25.95 2.94 -17.62
N LEU A 550 -26.45 4.12 -17.98
CA LEU A 550 -27.27 4.94 -17.09
C LEU A 550 -28.69 4.36 -17.02
N LYS A 551 -29.17 3.99 -15.83
CA LYS A 551 -30.60 3.68 -15.60
C LYS A 551 -31.21 4.82 -14.77
N ASP A 552 -32.27 5.45 -15.28
CA ASP A 552 -32.95 6.59 -14.65
C ASP A 552 -32.02 7.76 -14.26
N GLY A 553 -31.04 8.06 -15.13
CA GLY A 553 -30.06 9.13 -14.90
C GLY A 553 -29.03 8.84 -13.81
N LYS A 554 -28.96 7.61 -13.29
CA LYS A 554 -27.97 7.17 -12.30
C LYS A 554 -27.07 6.07 -12.90
N LYS A 555 -25.77 6.14 -12.60
CA LYS A 555 -24.83 5.06 -12.92
C LYS A 555 -25.23 3.80 -12.15
N VAL A 556 -25.39 2.69 -12.86
CA VAL A 556 -25.57 1.37 -12.26
C VAL A 556 -24.20 0.73 -12.25
N GLY A 557 -23.53 0.73 -11.09
CA GLY A 557 -22.26 0.03 -10.94
C GLY A 557 -22.43 -1.49 -11.02
N GLY A 558 -21.33 -2.18 -11.31
CA GLY A 558 -21.25 -3.63 -11.28
C GLY A 558 -19.91 -4.07 -10.68
N PRO A 559 -19.53 -5.36 -10.86
CA PRO A 559 -18.34 -5.91 -10.23
C PRO A 559 -17.03 -5.42 -10.85
N TRP A 560 -17.07 -4.77 -12.01
CA TRP A 560 -15.89 -4.18 -12.66
C TRP A 560 -15.80 -2.69 -12.38
N ASN A 561 -14.58 -2.16 -12.28
CA ASN A 561 -14.37 -0.73 -12.33
C ASN A 561 -14.60 -0.25 -13.76
N GLU A 562 -15.25 0.91 -13.92
CA GLU A 562 -15.42 1.53 -15.22
C GLU A 562 -14.08 2.12 -15.68
N GLY A 563 -13.67 1.88 -16.93
CA GLY A 563 -12.37 2.32 -17.44
C GLY A 563 -11.73 1.34 -18.42
N VAL A 564 -10.49 1.64 -18.80
CA VAL A 564 -9.66 0.79 -19.67
C VAL A 564 -8.83 -0.14 -18.79
N TYR A 565 -8.88 -1.44 -19.11
CA TYR A 565 -7.98 -2.45 -18.60
C TYR A 565 -6.93 -2.69 -19.68
N GLU A 566 -5.66 -2.53 -19.35
CA GLU A 566 -4.52 -2.70 -20.26
C GLU A 566 -3.74 -3.95 -19.83
N ASP A 567 -3.00 -4.60 -20.73
CA ASP A 567 -2.13 -5.76 -20.42
C ASP A 567 -2.79 -6.95 -19.69
N TRP A 568 -4.11 -7.08 -19.78
CA TRP A 568 -4.87 -8.15 -19.14
C TRP A 568 -4.54 -9.51 -19.80
N ASN A 569 -4.18 -10.51 -18.99
CA ASN A 569 -3.86 -11.83 -19.51
C ASN A 569 -5.15 -12.60 -19.81
N MET A 570 -5.26 -13.13 -21.03
CA MET A 570 -6.21 -14.18 -21.39
C MET A 570 -5.45 -15.49 -21.54
N ILE A 571 -5.65 -16.42 -20.62
CA ILE A 571 -4.90 -17.68 -20.53
C ILE A 571 -5.74 -18.80 -21.11
N LEU A 572 -5.30 -19.33 -22.24
CA LEU A 572 -5.98 -20.39 -22.95
C LEU A 572 -5.18 -21.69 -22.84
N ILE A 573 -5.91 -22.79 -22.67
CA ILE A 573 -5.33 -24.14 -22.62
C ILE A 573 -6.05 -25.05 -23.60
N ARG A 574 -5.37 -26.14 -23.96
CA ARG A 574 -5.94 -27.28 -24.69
C ARG A 574 -5.44 -28.58 -24.07
N ASP A 575 -6.25 -29.63 -24.14
CA ASP A 575 -5.87 -30.93 -23.56
C ASP A 575 -4.73 -31.60 -24.34
N ASP A 576 -4.73 -31.46 -25.67
CA ASP A 576 -3.70 -31.95 -26.58
C ASP A 576 -3.66 -31.10 -27.87
N GLU A 577 -2.72 -31.41 -28.78
CA GLU A 577 -2.51 -30.67 -30.05
C GLU A 577 -3.76 -30.62 -30.96
N ASN A 578 -4.67 -31.58 -30.83
CA ASN A 578 -5.88 -31.70 -31.66
C ASN A 578 -7.12 -31.09 -30.97
N SER A 579 -6.99 -30.68 -29.72
CA SER A 579 -8.07 -30.12 -28.92
C SER A 579 -8.21 -28.61 -29.16
N PRO A 580 -9.45 -28.08 -29.09
CA PRO A 580 -9.66 -26.64 -29.25
C PRO A 580 -9.05 -25.87 -28.08
N TRP A 581 -8.57 -24.66 -28.36
CA TRP A 581 -8.19 -23.70 -27.33
C TRP A 581 -9.42 -23.23 -26.54
N LEU A 582 -9.29 -23.16 -25.23
CA LEU A 582 -10.35 -22.68 -24.33
C LEU A 582 -9.76 -21.79 -23.25
N ILE A 583 -10.49 -20.73 -22.88
CA ILE A 583 -10.13 -19.81 -21.81
C ILE A 583 -10.21 -20.55 -20.49
N TYR A 584 -9.05 -20.75 -19.88
CA TYR A 584 -8.91 -21.35 -18.57
C TYR A 584 -9.08 -20.30 -17.47
N ASP A 585 -8.38 -19.19 -17.64
CA ASP A 585 -8.25 -18.15 -16.64
C ASP A 585 -7.96 -16.81 -17.31
N GLN A 586 -8.17 -15.73 -16.57
CA GLN A 586 -7.97 -14.37 -17.05
C GLN A 586 -7.70 -13.41 -15.89
N GLY A 587 -6.77 -12.48 -16.03
CA GLY A 587 -6.35 -11.60 -14.93
C GLY A 587 -5.02 -10.89 -15.17
N TYR A 588 -4.54 -10.17 -14.16
CA TYR A 588 -3.22 -9.53 -14.16
C TYR A 588 -2.09 -10.48 -13.75
#